data_AF-A0A849S4Q2-F1
#
_entry.id   AF-A0A849S4Q2-F1
#
_cell.length_a   1.000
_cell.length_b   1.000
_cell.length_c   1.000
_cell.angle_alpha   90.00
_cell.angle_beta   90.00
_cell.angle_gamma   90.00
#
_symmetry.space_group_name_H-M   'P 1'
#
loop_
_entity.id
_entity.type
_entity.pdbx_description
1 polymer ?
#
loop_
_entity_poly.entity_id
_entity_poly.type
_entity_poly.pdbx_seq_one_letter_code
_entity_poly.pdbx_strand_id
1 'polypeptide(L)'
;MRTLEAAPAEIRDQLRILWRTDTFTPHALAVHPRVPEAVQQAVAKGLYGMADDAAAAAILQKLNMRGWELGSNTDWDDLRKLPLDNTAAPVRTQ
;
A
#
# COMPACT_ATOMS: atom_id res chain seq x y z
N MET A 1 1.86 6.18 -10.49
CA MET A 1 0.49 6.14 -9.89
C MET A 1 -0.15 4.81 -10.24
N ARG A 2 -0.01 3.80 -9.36
CA ARG A 2 -0.28 2.39 -9.69
C ARG A 2 -1.65 2.13 -10.35
N THR A 3 -2.73 2.69 -9.80
CA THR A 3 -4.09 2.45 -10.30
C THR A 3 -4.36 3.15 -11.63
N LEU A 4 -3.89 4.40 -11.78
CA LEU A 4 -4.02 5.14 -13.05
C LEU A 4 -3.19 4.47 -14.16
N GLU A 5 -2.01 3.97 -13.82
CA GLU A 5 -1.12 3.25 -14.75
C GLU A 5 -1.67 1.87 -15.16
N ALA A 6 -2.49 1.25 -14.30
CA ALA A 6 -3.12 -0.04 -14.56
C ALA A 6 -4.42 0.07 -15.38
N ALA A 7 -4.95 1.27 -15.61
CA ALA A 7 -6.17 1.47 -16.39
C ALA A 7 -5.91 1.23 -17.90
N PRO A 8 -6.92 0.73 -18.66
CA PRO A 8 -6.84 0.64 -20.12
C PRO A 8 -6.47 1.99 -20.74
N ALA A 9 -5.67 1.97 -21.81
CA ALA A 9 -5.16 3.18 -22.45
C ALA A 9 -6.30 4.11 -22.89
N GLU A 10 -7.40 3.54 -23.40
CA GLU A 10 -8.57 4.27 -23.85
C GLU A 10 -9.19 5.11 -22.73
N ILE A 11 -9.15 4.63 -21.48
CA ILE A 11 -9.67 5.34 -20.32
C ILE A 11 -8.61 6.29 -19.75
N ARG A 12 -7.39 5.80 -19.57
CA ARG A 12 -6.29 6.57 -18.99
C ARG A 12 -6.01 7.86 -19.78
N ASP A 13 -6.06 7.79 -21.11
CA ASP A 13 -5.74 8.91 -21.99
C ASP A 13 -6.86 9.98 -21.99
N GLN A 14 -8.06 9.66 -21.47
CA GLN A 14 -9.14 10.62 -21.20
C GLN A 14 -9.01 11.32 -19.83
N LEU A 15 -8.12 10.84 -18.96
CA LEU A 15 -7.94 11.37 -17.61
C LEU A 15 -6.79 12.38 -17.57
N ARG A 16 -7.00 13.47 -16.82
CA ARG A 16 -5.93 14.42 -16.48
C ARG A 16 -5.72 14.47 -14.98
N ILE A 17 -4.46 14.57 -14.55
CA ILE A 17 -4.13 14.72 -13.14
C ILE A 17 -4.45 16.16 -12.72
N LEU A 18 -5.42 16.32 -11.80
CA LEU A 18 -5.79 17.64 -11.26
C LEU A 18 -4.92 18.05 -10.08
N TRP A 19 -4.51 17.07 -9.28
CA TRP A 19 -3.72 17.27 -8.07
C TRP A 19 -2.90 16.01 -7.78
N ARG A 20 -1.70 16.20 -7.23
CA ARG A 20 -0.86 15.11 -6.73
C ARG A 20 -0.49 15.44 -5.30
N THR A 21 -0.89 14.59 -4.37
CA THR A 21 -0.47 14.69 -2.96
C THR A 21 0.95 14.20 -2.80
N ASP A 22 1.56 14.52 -1.66
CA ASP A 22 2.78 13.86 -1.22
C ASP A 22 2.56 12.35 -1.05
N THR A 23 3.66 11.61 -1.02
CA THR A 23 3.65 10.17 -0.78
C THR A 23 3.23 9.90 0.67
N PHE A 24 2.38 8.91 0.86
CA PHE A 24 1.95 8.44 2.18
C PHE A 24 2.41 7.01 2.43
N THR A 25 2.46 6.62 3.69
CA THR A 25 2.77 5.25 4.11
C THR A 25 1.85 4.25 3.40
N PRO A 26 2.39 3.22 2.73
CA PRO A 26 1.62 2.25 1.97
C PRO A 26 0.77 1.34 2.87
N HIS A 27 0.01 0.42 2.27
CA HIS A 27 -0.83 -0.51 3.03
C HIS A 27 0.01 -1.59 3.72
N ALA A 28 -0.19 -1.78 5.03
CA ALA A 28 0.50 -2.81 5.81
C ALA A 28 -0.21 -4.17 5.70
N LEU A 29 0.56 -5.24 5.90
CA LEU A 29 0.04 -6.52 6.37
C LEU A 29 0.40 -6.67 7.85
N ALA A 30 -0.61 -6.64 8.72
CA ALA A 30 -0.43 -6.76 10.16
C ALA A 30 -0.78 -8.17 10.63
N VAL A 31 -0.08 -8.64 11.66
CA VAL A 31 -0.31 -9.95 12.26
C VAL A 31 -0.76 -9.80 13.71
N HIS A 32 -1.70 -10.64 14.12
CA HIS A 32 -2.21 -10.62 15.49
C HIS A 32 -1.15 -11.18 16.46
N PRO A 33 -0.94 -10.61 17.65
CA PRO A 33 0.07 -11.09 18.63
C PRO A 33 -0.08 -12.53 19.11
N ARG A 34 -1.25 -13.14 18.85
CA ARG A 34 -1.53 -14.55 19.18
C ARG A 34 -0.94 -15.54 18.18
N VAL A 35 -0.51 -15.07 17.01
CA VAL A 35 0.15 -15.93 16.03
C VAL A 35 1.58 -16.21 16.52
N PRO A 36 2.03 -17.47 16.60
CA PRO A 36 3.38 -17.78 17.04
C PRO A 36 4.44 -17.08 16.17
N GLU A 37 5.49 -16.56 16.79
CA GLU A 37 6.54 -15.79 16.10
C GLU A 37 7.14 -16.55 14.91
N ALA A 38 7.39 -17.85 15.07
CA ALA A 38 7.90 -18.69 13.98
C ALA A 38 7.00 -18.68 12.73
N VAL A 39 5.68 -18.63 12.91
CA VAL A 39 4.72 -18.52 11.80
C VAL A 39 4.77 -17.13 11.18
N GLN A 40 4.85 -16.08 12.00
CA GLN A 40 4.98 -14.70 11.52
C GLN A 40 6.23 -14.56 10.63
N GLN A 41 7.38 -15.06 11.09
CA GLN A 41 8.65 -15.01 10.37
C GLN A 41 8.61 -15.84 9.08
N ALA A 42 8.03 -17.05 9.11
CA ALA A 42 7.90 -17.89 7.94
C ALA A 42 7.05 -17.22 6.84
N VAL A 43 5.91 -16.63 7.21
CA VAL A 43 5.05 -15.90 6.27
C VAL A 43 5.77 -14.65 5.74
N ALA A 44 6.38 -13.84 6.60
CA ALA A 44 7.10 -12.64 6.19
C ALA A 44 8.24 -12.96 5.21
N LYS A 45 9.01 -14.02 5.49
CA LYS A 45 10.07 -14.49 4.60
C LYS A 45 9.53 -14.94 3.24
N GLY A 46 8.40 -15.66 3.24
CA GLY A 46 7.73 -16.08 2.01
C GLY A 46 7.27 -14.90 1.16
N LEU A 47 6.67 -13.88 1.79
CA LEU A 47 6.23 -12.65 1.10
C LEU A 47 7.42 -11.86 0.54
N TYR A 48 8.47 -11.64 1.34
CA TYR A 48 9.67 -10.92 0.92
C TYR A 48 10.36 -11.60 -0.28
N GLY A 49 10.44 -12.93 -0.26
CA GLY A 49 11.05 -13.72 -1.34
C GLY A 49 10.19 -13.87 -2.60
N MET A 50 8.95 -13.35 -2.65
CA MET A 50 8.09 -13.51 -3.82
C MET A 50 8.66 -12.89 -5.10
N ALA A 51 9.50 -11.86 -4.99
CA ALA A 51 10.12 -11.22 -6.15
C ALA A 51 11.20 -12.11 -6.80
N ASP A 52 11.79 -13.03 -6.04
CA ASP A 52 12.88 -13.92 -6.48
C ASP A 52 12.36 -15.27 -7.03
N ASP A 53 11.07 -15.58 -6.84
CA ASP A 53 10.42 -16.78 -7.36
C ASP A 53 9.61 -16.44 -8.62
N ALA A 54 9.89 -17.11 -9.74
CA ALA A 54 9.25 -16.80 -11.02
C ALA A 54 7.72 -16.96 -11.02
N ALA A 55 7.20 -17.95 -10.30
CA ALA A 55 5.75 -18.18 -10.22
C ALA A 55 5.07 -17.14 -9.33
N ALA A 56 5.70 -16.77 -8.21
CA ALA A 56 5.20 -15.74 -7.30
C ALA A 56 5.33 -14.33 -7.91
N ALA A 57 6.40 -14.05 -8.67
CA ALA A 57 6.60 -12.80 -9.39
C ALA A 57 5.49 -12.56 -10.44
N ALA A 58 5.01 -13.61 -11.10
CA ALA A 58 3.88 -13.51 -12.02
C ALA A 58 2.57 -13.07 -11.31
N ILE A 59 2.40 -13.40 -10.02
CA ILE A 59 1.28 -12.92 -9.21
C ILE A 59 1.47 -11.43 -8.90
N LEU A 60 2.67 -11.01 -8.49
CA LEU A 60 2.99 -9.61 -8.20
C LEU A 60 2.75 -8.71 -9.43
N GLN A 61 3.13 -9.17 -10.62
CA GLN A 61 2.89 -8.45 -11.88
C GLN A 61 1.40 -8.21 -12.15
N LYS A 62 0.55 -9.22 -11.92
CA LYS A 62 -0.91 -9.08 -12.06
C LYS A 62 -1.51 -8.05 -11.10
N LEU A 63 -0.89 -7.86 -9.94
CA LEU A 63 -1.27 -6.87 -8.94
C LEU A 63 -0.62 -5.49 -9.17
N ASN A 64 0.18 -5.35 -10.23
CA ASN A 64 1.02 -4.18 -10.50
C ASN A 64 1.92 -3.83 -9.30
N MET A 65 2.46 -4.86 -8.64
CA MET A 65 3.35 -4.78 -7.48
C MET A 65 4.75 -5.25 -7.86
N ARG A 66 5.78 -4.61 -7.29
CA ARG A 66 7.18 -5.00 -7.49
C ARG A 66 7.64 -6.08 -6.50
N GLY A 67 7.10 -6.06 -5.29
CA GLY A 67 7.47 -6.95 -4.21
C GLY A 67 6.88 -6.49 -2.88
N TRP A 68 7.24 -7.21 -1.83
CA TRP A 68 6.93 -6.87 -0.45
C TRP A 68 8.18 -6.31 0.23
N GLU A 69 7.99 -5.37 1.13
CA GLU A 69 9.05 -4.78 1.94
C GLU A 69 8.78 -5.07 3.42
N LEU A 70 9.85 -5.19 4.21
CA LEU A 70 9.71 -5.33 5.66
C LEU A 70 9.19 -4.02 6.24
N GLY A 71 8.06 -4.09 6.94
CA GLY A 71 7.46 -2.97 7.64
C GLY A 71 7.70 -3.06 9.14
N SER A 72 7.74 -1.91 9.79
CA SER A 72 7.80 -1.73 11.23
C SER A 72 6.58 -0.97 11.73
N ASN A 73 6.19 -1.15 13.00
CA ASN A 73 5.07 -0.39 13.56
C ASN A 73 5.28 1.14 13.47
N THR A 74 6.53 1.61 13.53
CA THR A 74 6.87 3.05 13.48
C THR A 74 6.66 3.67 12.10
N ASP A 75 6.57 2.88 11.03
CA ASP A 75 6.39 3.44 9.68
C ASP A 75 5.03 4.17 9.53
N TRP A 76 4.06 3.88 10.40
CA TRP A 76 2.74 4.53 10.45
C TRP A 76 2.66 5.70 11.45
N ASP A 77 3.78 6.18 11.99
CA ASP A 77 3.78 7.32 12.92
C ASP A 77 3.31 8.63 12.27
N ASP A 78 3.52 8.80 10.97
CA ASP A 78 3.02 9.95 10.20
C ASP A 78 1.49 10.01 10.21
N LEU A 79 0.84 8.87 10.02
CA LEU A 79 -0.61 8.73 10.05
C LEU A 79 -1.16 8.94 11.46
N ARG A 80 -0.46 8.48 12.51
CA ARG A 80 -0.85 8.71 13.92
C ARG A 80 -0.79 10.18 14.33
N LYS A 81 0.06 10.98 13.67
CA LYS A 81 0.20 12.42 13.94
C LYS A 81 -0.82 13.26 13.19
N LEU A 82 -1.64 12.67 12.31
CA LEU A 82 -2.67 13.41 11.60
C LEU A 82 -3.70 13.95 12.61
N PRO A 83 -4.08 15.23 12.52
CA PRO A 83 -5.19 15.79 13.29
C PRO A 83 -6.50 15.21 12.75
N LEU A 84 -6.91 14.06 13.29
CA LEU A 84 -8.17 13.40 12.95
C LEU A 84 -9.33 13.86 13.84
N ASP A 85 -9.15 14.97 14.56
CA ASP A 85 -10.22 15.61 15.32
C ASP A 85 -11.26 16.20 14.36
N ASN A 86 -12.37 15.48 14.24
CA ASN A 86 -13.50 15.80 13.36
C ASN A 86 -14.32 17.03 13.82
N THR A 87 -13.66 18.10 14.28
CA THR A 87 -14.33 19.31 14.79
C THR A 87 -14.01 20.58 13.99
N ALA A 88 -13.17 20.52 12.95
CA ALA A 88 -12.64 21.73 12.31
C ALA A 88 -12.64 21.76 10.76
N ALA A 89 -13.66 21.20 10.10
CA ALA A 89 -13.85 21.47 8.66
C ALA A 89 -15.33 21.78 8.34
N PRO A 90 -15.70 23.05 8.07
CA PRO A 90 -16.99 23.33 7.49
C PRO A 90 -17.06 22.64 6.13
N VAL A 91 -18.10 21.84 5.93
CA VAL A 91 -18.47 21.27 4.63
C VAL A 91 -18.53 22.41 3.62
N ARG A 92 -17.51 22.54 2.76
CA ARG A 92 -17.54 23.49 1.64
C ARG A 92 -18.47 22.90 0.59
N THR A 93 -19.73 23.31 0.65
CA THR A 93 -20.68 23.18 -0.45
C THR A 93 -20.27 24.18 -1.54
N GLN A 94 -19.98 23.67 -2.73
CA GLN A 94 -20.14 24.42 -3.98
C GLN A 94 -21.44 23.97 -4.62
#